data_AF-A0A061DNS5-F1
#
_entry.id   AF-A0A061DNS5-F1
#
_cell.length_a   1.000
_cell.length_b   1.000
_cell.length_c   1.000
_cell.angle_alpha   90.00
_cell.angle_beta   90.00
_cell.angle_gamma   90.00
#
_symmetry.space_group_name_H-M   'P 1'
#
loop_
_entity.id
_entity.type
_entity.pdbx_description
1 polymer ?
#
loop_
_entity_poly.entity_id
_entity_poly.type
_entity_poly.pdbx_seq_one_letter_code
_entity_poly.pdbx_strand_id
1 'polypeptide(L)'
;MDLMLKKVEGLIKEESIVNRCGVRVYISGNLKLLSEPVRLSAERAMLATAKNCKAVLSILYLEGMNKNERNHLIKLTDIEKNMYMVVAPDPDIKIHTSSETRLSNFLIWQSAHCYLYSPSVLWTEIGFRQFLWAILNFQRIHFYLDKKRKLL
;
A
#
# COMPACT_ATOMS: atom_id res chain seq x y z
N MET A 1 15.46 8.47 -9.59
CA MET A 1 14.42 7.71 -10.32
C MET A 1 14.93 6.39 -10.86
N ASP A 2 16.22 6.27 -11.17
CA ASP A 2 16.84 5.08 -11.77
C ASP A 2 16.65 3.78 -10.97
N LEU A 3 16.69 3.86 -9.64
CA LEU A 3 16.43 2.71 -8.79
C LEU A 3 15.02 2.15 -8.99
N MET A 4 14.01 3.03 -9.05
CA MET A 4 12.62 2.63 -9.28
C MET A 4 12.48 2.00 -10.66
N LEU A 5 13.06 2.62 -11.69
CA LEU A 5 13.05 2.07 -13.06
C LEU A 5 13.62 0.64 -13.07
N LYS A 6 14.85 0.48 -12.55
CA LYS A 6 15.55 -0.81 -12.51
C LYS A 6 14.78 -1.87 -11.75
N LYS A 7 14.13 -1.50 -10.64
CA LYS A 7 13.36 -2.45 -9.82
C LYS A 7 12.05 -2.85 -10.50
N VAL A 8 11.31 -1.88 -11.05
CA VAL A 8 10.04 -2.14 -11.76
C VAL A 8 10.27 -2.96 -13.02
N GLU A 9 11.31 -2.67 -13.81
CA GLU A 9 11.68 -3.50 -14.97
C GLU A 9 12.06 -4.93 -14.56
N GLY A 10 12.68 -5.10 -13.40
CA GLY A 10 12.95 -6.41 -12.82
C GLY A 10 11.70 -7.23 -12.51
N LEU A 11 10.56 -6.58 -12.23
CA LEU A 11 9.28 -7.28 -11.96
C LEU A 11 8.66 -7.87 -13.23
N ILE A 12 8.96 -7.30 -14.40
CA ILE A 12 8.37 -7.69 -15.69
C ILE A 12 8.90 -9.05 -16.17
N LYS A 13 10.14 -9.41 -15.79
CA LYS A 13 10.77 -10.67 -16.21
C LYS A 13 9.89 -11.87 -15.85
N GLU A 14 9.72 -12.84 -16.75
CA GLU A 14 8.89 -14.03 -16.50
C GLU A 14 9.37 -14.84 -15.29
N GLU A 15 10.68 -14.97 -15.12
CA GLU A 15 11.31 -15.62 -13.96
C GLU A 15 11.27 -14.79 -12.67
N SER A 16 10.61 -13.64 -12.68
CA SER A 16 10.53 -12.80 -11.49
C SER A 16 9.80 -13.52 -10.35
N ILE A 17 10.19 -13.17 -9.12
CA ILE A 17 9.52 -13.66 -7.90
C ILE A 17 8.02 -13.36 -7.94
N VAL A 18 7.64 -12.24 -8.58
CA VAL A 18 6.26 -11.80 -8.72
C VAL A 18 5.44 -12.82 -9.52
N ASN A 19 5.93 -13.28 -10.66
CA ASN A 19 5.24 -14.28 -11.47
C ASN A 19 5.29 -15.66 -10.82
N ARG A 20 6.45 -16.06 -10.29
CA ARG A 20 6.61 -17.36 -9.61
C ARG A 20 5.68 -17.51 -8.41
N CYS A 21 5.51 -16.43 -7.63
CA CYS A 21 4.63 -16.41 -6.46
C CYS A 21 3.19 -16.01 -6.81
N GLY A 22 2.87 -15.69 -8.08
CA GLY A 22 1.54 -15.26 -8.50
C GLY A 22 1.08 -13.96 -7.83
N VAL A 23 1.99 -13.01 -7.66
CA VAL A 23 1.74 -11.68 -7.09
C VAL A 23 1.28 -10.71 -8.18
N ARG A 24 0.15 -10.04 -7.99
CA ARG A 24 -0.30 -8.95 -8.84
C ARG A 24 0.20 -7.62 -8.30
N VAL A 25 0.78 -6.79 -9.15
CA VAL A 25 1.35 -5.50 -8.75
C VAL A 25 0.41 -4.37 -9.17
N TYR A 26 0.16 -3.44 -8.25
CA TYR A 26 -0.48 -2.15 -8.52
C TYR A 26 0.48 -1.04 -8.13
N ILE A 27 0.57 -0.01 -8.97
CA ILE A 27 1.33 1.20 -8.68
C ILE A 27 0.35 2.36 -8.78
N SER A 28 -0.02 2.92 -7.63
CA SER A 28 -1.06 3.96 -7.49
C SER A 28 -0.46 5.27 -7.02
N GLY A 29 -1.16 6.38 -7.27
CA GLY A 29 -0.73 7.72 -6.87
C GLY A 29 -0.66 8.69 -8.05
N ASN A 30 0.16 9.73 -7.93
CA ASN A 30 0.29 10.73 -8.98
C ASN A 30 1.36 10.32 -10.01
N LEU A 31 1.05 9.32 -10.84
CA LEU A 31 1.99 8.78 -11.84
C LEU A 31 2.43 9.80 -12.89
N LYS A 32 1.70 10.91 -13.03
CA LYS A 32 2.05 12.01 -13.95
C LYS A 32 3.33 12.74 -13.55
N LEU A 33 3.71 12.67 -12.27
CA LEU A 33 4.95 13.26 -11.77
C LEU A 33 6.17 12.35 -11.98
N LEU A 34 5.95 11.07 -12.29
CA LEU A 34 7.03 10.16 -12.62
C LEU A 34 7.62 10.50 -13.98
N SER A 35 8.92 10.30 -14.15
CA SER A 35 9.54 10.39 -15.46
C SER A 35 8.90 9.38 -16.43
N GLU A 36 8.83 9.75 -17.70
CA GLU A 36 8.16 8.95 -18.73
C GLU A 36 8.66 7.49 -18.81
N PRO A 37 9.98 7.19 -18.71
CA PRO A 37 10.46 5.81 -18.66
C PRO A 37 9.93 5.02 -17.46
N VAL A 38 9.86 5.65 -16.28
CA VAL A 38 9.38 5.00 -15.05
C VAL A 38 7.88 4.75 -15.13
N ARG A 39 7.12 5.73 -15.63
CA ARG A 39 5.67 5.59 -15.81
C ARG A 39 5.34 4.47 -16.78
N LEU A 40 5.99 4.40 -17.94
CA LEU A 40 5.80 3.32 -18.91
C LEU A 40 6.24 1.96 -18.36
N SER A 41 7.31 1.91 -17.57
CA SER A 41 7.72 0.68 -16.89
C SER A 41 6.68 0.22 -15.86
N ALA A 42 6.12 1.14 -15.08
CA ALA A 42 5.07 0.86 -14.11
C ALA A 42 3.79 0.31 -14.77
N GLU A 43 3.33 0.94 -15.86
CA GLU A 43 2.18 0.47 -16.64
C GLU A 43 2.41 -0.94 -17.19
N ARG A 44 3.59 -1.20 -17.78
CA ARG A 44 3.96 -2.54 -18.27
C ARG A 44 3.99 -3.59 -17.16
N ALA A 45 4.53 -3.26 -15.97
CA ALA A 45 4.56 -4.17 -14.83
C ALA A 45 3.16 -4.53 -14.31
N MET A 46 2.25 -3.55 -14.26
CA MET A 46 0.84 -3.79 -13.89
C MET A 46 0.14 -4.69 -14.91
N LEU A 47 0.37 -4.49 -16.21
CA LEU A 47 -0.19 -5.33 -17.27
C LEU A 47 0.37 -6.76 -17.25
N ALA A 48 1.70 -6.91 -17.12
CA ALA A 48 2.35 -8.21 -17.09
C ALA A 48 1.87 -9.10 -15.92
N THR A 49 1.54 -8.47 -14.79
CA THR A 49 1.12 -9.16 -13.57
C THR A 49 -0.41 -9.21 -13.39
N ALA A 50 -1.19 -8.71 -14.36
CA ALA A 50 -2.64 -8.56 -14.23
C ALA A 50 -3.39 -9.88 -14.03
N LYS A 51 -2.84 -10.99 -14.55
CA LYS A 51 -3.43 -12.35 -14.43
C LYS A 51 -3.08 -13.03 -13.10
N ASN A 52 -2.15 -12.48 -12.33
CA ASN A 52 -1.74 -13.04 -11.06
C ASN A 52 -2.84 -12.83 -10.00
N CYS A 53 -3.08 -13.81 -9.13
CA CYS A 53 -4.20 -13.79 -8.19
C CYS A 53 -3.89 -14.31 -6.79
N LYS A 54 -2.66 -14.78 -6.51
CA LYS A 54 -2.30 -15.38 -5.22
C LYS A 54 -2.03 -14.33 -4.13
N ALA A 55 -1.48 -13.19 -4.52
CA ALA A 55 -1.23 -12.06 -3.62
C ALA A 55 -1.28 -10.74 -4.39
N VAL A 56 -1.47 -9.63 -3.67
CA VAL A 56 -1.48 -8.29 -4.23
C VAL A 56 -0.40 -7.45 -3.56
N LEU A 57 0.45 -6.81 -4.36
CA LEU A 57 1.42 -5.82 -3.91
C LEU A 57 0.99 -4.46 -4.45
N SER A 58 0.63 -3.54 -3.56
CA SER A 58 0.32 -2.15 -3.91
C SER A 58 1.48 -1.24 -3.52
N ILE A 59 1.99 -0.47 -4.48
CA ILE A 59 3.05 0.52 -4.30
C ILE A 59 2.43 1.89 -4.51
N LEU A 60 2.50 2.76 -3.50
CA LEU A 60 1.94 4.11 -3.58
C LEU A 60 3.05 5.13 -3.80
N TYR A 61 2.89 5.95 -4.83
CA TYR A 61 3.71 7.14 -5.06
C TYR A 61 2.87 8.40 -4.80
N LEU A 62 2.99 8.92 -3.58
CA LEU A 62 2.21 10.06 -3.10
C LEU A 62 3.05 11.33 -3.24
N GLU A 63 2.90 12.05 -4.36
CA GLU A 63 3.37 13.42 -4.49
C GLU A 63 2.25 14.32 -5.02
N GLY A 64 1.97 15.38 -4.25
CA GLY A 64 1.05 16.45 -4.64
C GLY A 64 -0.43 16.03 -4.70
N MET A 65 -1.30 16.88 -4.16
CA MET A 65 -2.75 16.79 -4.39
C MET A 65 -3.05 17.46 -5.74
N ASN A 66 -3.56 16.70 -6.72
CA ASN A 66 -4.22 17.31 -7.87
C ASN A 66 -5.58 17.84 -7.39
N LYS A 67 -5.71 19.16 -7.24
CA LYS A 67 -7.01 19.80 -7.01
C LYS A 67 -7.82 19.71 -8.29
N ASN A 68 -8.68 18.69 -8.39
CA ASN A 68 -9.75 18.71 -9.36
C ASN A 68 -11.03 19.14 -8.63
N GLU A 69 -11.37 20.41 -8.78
CA GLU A 69 -12.64 20.95 -8.29
C GLU A 69 -13.77 20.49 -9.21
N ARG A 70 -14.74 19.78 -8.64
CA ARG A 70 -16.04 19.55 -9.28
C ARG A 70 -17.14 19.79 -8.27
N ASN A 71 -18.07 20.68 -8.62
CA ASN A 71 -19.25 21.01 -7.84
C ASN A 71 -20.31 19.92 -8.00
N HIS A 72 -20.25 18.87 -7.17
CA HIS A 72 -21.35 17.91 -7.02
C HIS A 72 -21.52 17.55 -5.54
N LEU A 73 -22.70 17.05 -5.19
CA LEU A 73 -22.98 16.49 -3.87
C LEU A 73 -22.07 15.26 -3.64
N ILE A 74 -21.11 15.38 -2.73
CA ILE A 74 -20.16 14.31 -2.39
C ILE A 74 -20.80 13.40 -1.34
N LYS A 75 -20.95 12.10 -1.65
CA LYS A 75 -21.32 11.07 -0.67
C LYS A 75 -20.07 10.36 -0.15
N LEU A 76 -20.19 9.70 1.00
CA LEU A 76 -19.11 8.89 1.59
C LEU A 76 -18.58 7.83 0.62
N THR A 77 -19.48 7.17 -0.10
CA THR A 77 -19.14 6.16 -1.12
C THR A 77 -18.30 6.74 -2.25
N ASP A 78 -18.44 8.03 -2.54
CA ASP A 78 -17.65 8.69 -3.59
C ASP A 78 -16.23 8.94 -3.11
N ILE A 79 -16.04 9.24 -1.82
CA ILE A 79 -14.72 9.38 -1.21
C ILE A 79 -13.98 8.04 -1.27
N GLU A 80 -14.61 6.97 -0.80
CA GLU A 80 -14.01 5.63 -0.78
C GLU A 80 -13.61 5.15 -2.17
N LYS A 81 -14.49 5.32 -3.17
CA LYS A 81 -14.22 4.96 -4.58
C LYS A 81 -13.09 5.74 -5.23
N ASN A 82 -12.76 6.92 -4.72
CA ASN A 82 -11.70 7.77 -5.26
C ASN A 82 -10.37 7.63 -4.48
N MET A 83 -10.27 6.72 -3.52
CA MET A 83 -9.02 6.44 -2.81
C MET A 83 -8.04 5.61 -3.65
N TYR A 84 -6.74 5.88 -3.52
CA TYR A 84 -5.70 5.13 -4.24
C TYR A 84 -5.64 3.62 -3.93
N MET A 85 -6.22 3.20 -2.79
CA MET A 85 -6.22 1.82 -2.32
C MET A 85 -7.53 1.06 -2.57
N VAL A 86 -8.44 1.55 -3.41
CA VAL A 86 -9.70 0.85 -3.75
C VAL A 86 -9.52 -0.60 -4.22
N VAL A 87 -8.35 -0.91 -4.79
CA VAL A 87 -8.02 -2.26 -5.30
C VAL A 87 -7.79 -3.29 -4.20
N ALA A 88 -7.69 -2.88 -2.93
CA ALA A 88 -7.39 -3.73 -1.79
C ALA A 88 -8.28 -3.37 -0.59
N PRO A 89 -8.54 -4.33 0.32
CA PRO A 89 -9.22 -4.02 1.57
C PRO A 89 -8.39 -3.09 2.45
N ASP A 90 -9.04 -2.48 3.44
CA ASP A 90 -8.36 -1.70 4.47
C ASP A 90 -7.34 -2.58 5.22
N PRO A 91 -6.18 -2.01 5.60
CA PRO A 91 -5.13 -2.75 6.27
C PRO A 91 -5.53 -3.14 7.71
N ASP A 92 -5.23 -4.38 8.08
CA ASP A 92 -5.35 -4.86 9.46
C ASP A 92 -4.19 -4.38 10.35
N ILE A 93 -2.98 -4.30 9.78
CA ILE A 93 -1.75 -3.91 10.47
C ILE A 93 -0.99 -2.87 9.64
N LYS A 94 -0.59 -1.78 10.29
CA LYS A 94 0.26 -0.72 9.74
C LYS A 94 1.56 -0.71 10.49
N ILE A 95 2.64 -1.08 9.80
CA ILE A 95 3.99 -1.08 10.35
C ILE A 95 4.67 0.22 9.95
N HIS A 96 5.14 0.99 10.93
CA HIS A 96 5.92 2.21 10.70
C HIS A 96 7.29 2.08 11.36
N THR A 97 8.31 1.80 10.55
CA THR A 97 9.70 1.66 11.00
C THR A 97 10.35 3.03 11.09
N SER A 98 10.56 3.52 12.31
CA SER A 98 11.31 4.73 12.68
C SER A 98 11.14 4.90 14.19
N SER A 99 12.08 5.56 14.87
CA SER A 99 11.90 5.95 16.28
C SER A 99 10.76 6.96 16.48
N GLU A 100 10.24 7.55 15.41
CA GLU A 100 9.16 8.53 15.47
C GLU A 100 7.78 7.87 15.37
N THR A 101 6.94 8.10 16.39
CA THR A 101 5.54 7.68 16.41
C THR A 101 4.66 8.69 15.68
N ARG A 102 4.57 8.58 14.35
CA ARG A 102 3.69 9.42 13.52
C ARG A 102 3.02 8.62 12.40
N LEU A 103 1.90 9.13 11.89
CA LEU A 103 1.15 8.50 10.78
C LEU A 103 1.67 8.91 9.39
N SER A 104 2.44 10.00 9.30
CA SER A 104 3.10 10.49 8.08
C SER A 104 2.20 10.71 6.86
N ASN A 105 0.94 11.11 7.06
CA ASN A 105 -0.04 11.28 5.98
C ASN A 105 -0.23 10.05 5.07
N PHE A 106 0.04 8.85 5.58
CA PHE A 106 -0.07 7.62 4.82
C PHE A 106 -1.30 6.81 5.26
N LEU A 107 -2.22 6.56 4.32
CA LEU A 107 -3.43 5.75 4.52
C LEU A 107 -4.27 6.16 5.75
N ILE A 108 -4.45 7.46 6.02
CA ILE A 108 -5.15 7.93 7.23
C ILE A 108 -6.58 7.38 7.28
N TRP A 109 -7.31 7.42 6.17
CA TRP A 109 -8.68 6.92 6.11
C TRP A 109 -8.73 5.40 6.32
N GLN A 110 -7.93 4.67 5.54
CA GLN A 110 -7.92 3.20 5.55
C GLN A 110 -7.38 2.63 6.86
N SER A 111 -6.49 3.33 7.57
CA SER A 111 -5.89 2.86 8.83
C SER A 111 -6.65 3.26 10.09
N ALA A 112 -7.88 3.79 9.98
CA ALA A 112 -8.69 4.22 11.13
C ALA A 112 -8.94 3.09 12.15
N HIS A 113 -9.08 1.85 11.68
CA HIS A 113 -9.32 0.66 12.53
C HIS A 113 -8.18 -0.36 12.49
N CYS A 114 -7.03 0.06 12.01
CA CYS A 114 -5.84 -0.76 11.83
C CYS A 114 -5.02 -0.82 13.12
N TYR A 115 -4.38 -1.95 13.41
CA TYR A 115 -3.35 -2.02 14.44
C TYR A 115 -2.10 -1.25 13.99
N LEU A 116 -1.64 -0.31 14.82
CA LEU A 116 -0.43 0.46 14.57
C LEU A 116 0.76 -0.19 15.31
N TYR A 117 1.77 -0.62 14.56
CA TYR A 117 3.00 -1.20 15.10
C TYR A 117 4.21 -0.37 14.66
N SER A 118 4.90 0.23 15.62
CA SER A 118 6.06 1.09 15.35
C SER A 118 7.30 0.56 16.05
N PRO A 119 8.03 -0.41 15.46
CA PRO A 119 9.26 -0.91 16.03
C PRO A 119 10.36 0.15 15.89
N SER A 120 11.25 0.23 16.88
CA SER A 120 12.39 1.16 16.90
C SER A 120 13.54 0.77 15.95
N VAL A 121 13.28 -0.09 14.96
CA VAL A 121 14.28 -0.57 13.99
C VAL A 121 14.18 0.22 12.69
N LEU A 122 15.29 0.34 11.98
CA LEU A 122 15.28 0.94 10.64
C LEU A 122 14.58 0.01 9.63
N TRP A 123 14.03 0.60 8.55
CA TRP A 123 13.36 -0.17 7.50
C TRP A 123 14.25 -1.26 6.90
N THR A 124 15.55 -0.97 6.71
CA THR A 124 16.52 -1.93 6.17
C THR A 124 16.87 -3.06 7.13
N GLU A 125 16.55 -2.92 8.41
CA GLU A 125 16.88 -3.86 9.48
C GLU A 125 15.65 -4.66 9.93
N ILE A 126 14.46 -4.38 9.38
CA ILE A 126 13.26 -5.13 9.73
C ILE A 126 13.41 -6.58 9.30
N GLY A 127 13.24 -7.49 10.25
CA GLY A 127 13.36 -8.92 10.04
C GLY A 127 12.09 -9.68 10.42
N PHE A 128 12.19 -11.01 10.31
CA PHE A 128 11.11 -11.93 10.64
C PHE A 128 10.63 -11.77 12.10
N ARG A 129 11.53 -11.47 13.04
CA ARG A 129 11.17 -11.29 14.46
C ARG A 129 10.19 -10.13 14.66
N GLN A 130 10.46 -8.98 14.07
CA GLN A 130 9.59 -7.80 14.18
C GLN A 130 8.24 -8.04 13.49
N PHE A 131 8.27 -8.71 12.34
CA PHE A 131 7.05 -9.11 11.64
C PHE A 131 6.18 -10.05 12.49
N LEU A 132 6.78 -11.07 13.10
CA LEU A 132 6.08 -12.00 13.99
C LEU A 132 5.48 -11.28 15.21
N TRP A 133 6.23 -10.35 15.81
CA TRP A 133 5.73 -9.52 16.91
C TRP A 133 4.55 -8.64 16.50
N ALA A 134 4.55 -8.09 15.29
CA ALA A 134 3.41 -7.32 14.78
C ALA A 134 2.15 -8.19 14.70
N ILE A 135 2.27 -9.41 14.18
CA ILE A 135 1.15 -10.36 14.07
C ILE A 135 0.64 -10.79 15.44
N LEU A 136 1.52 -11.18 16.36
CA LEU A 136 1.12 -11.64 17.70
C LEU A 136 0.39 -10.54 18.46
N ASN A 137 0.87 -9.30 18.38
CA ASN A 137 0.19 -8.19 19.02
C ASN A 137 -1.16 -7.86 18.37
N PHE A 138 -1.24 -7.92 17.04
CA PHE A 138 -2.52 -7.80 16.33
C PHE A 138 -3.52 -8.86 16.79
N GLN A 139 -3.12 -10.13 16.83
CA GLN A 139 -3.99 -11.23 17.28
C GLN A 139 -4.50 -11.01 18.71
N ARG A 140 -3.66 -10.48 19.60
CA ARG A 140 -4.05 -10.17 20.99
C ARG A 140 -5.14 -9.11 21.09
N ILE A 141 -5.15 -8.11 20.19
CA ILE A 141 -6.12 -7.01 20.23
C ILE A 141 -7.26 -7.15 19.21
N HIS A 142 -7.17 -8.12 18.30
CA HIS A 142 -8.11 -8.29 17.18
C HIS A 142 -9.56 -8.32 17.66
N PHE A 143 -9.85 -9.02 18.75
CA PHE A 143 -11.21 -9.09 19.32
C PHE A 143 -11.78 -7.69 19.63
N TYR A 144 -10.97 -6.81 20.19
CA TYR A 144 -11.37 -5.45 20.52
C TYR A 144 -11.55 -4.58 19.27
N LEU A 145 -10.67 -4.73 18.28
CA LEU A 145 -10.78 -4.01 17.01
C LEU A 145 -12.05 -4.40 16.24
N ASP A 146 -12.36 -5.70 16.15
CA ASP A 146 -13.56 -6.16 15.44
C ASP A 146 -14.85 -5.73 16.15
N LYS A 147 -14.86 -5.70 17.49
CA LYS A 147 -15.98 -5.14 18.25
C LYS A 147 -16.19 -3.65 17.97
N LYS A 148 -15.10 -2.86 17.88
CA LYS A 148 -15.19 -1.44 17.53
C LYS A 148 -15.68 -1.20 16.11
N ARG A 149 -15.24 -2.01 15.16
CA ARG A 149 -15.66 -1.90 13.76
C ARG A 149 -17.17 -2.10 13.58
N LYS A 150 -17.79 -2.96 14.40
CA LYS A 150 -19.24 -3.25 14.36
C LYS A 150 -20.12 -2.20 15.03
N LEU A 151 -19.54 -1.24 15.77
CA LEU A 151 -20.27 -0.19 16.49
C LEU A 151 -20.47 1.08 15.66
N LEU A 152 -19.87 1.14 14.46
CA LEU A 152 -19.98 2.22 13.48
C LEU A 152 -20.85 1.75 12.31
#